data_AF-A0A3L7ZUA4-F1
#
_entry.id   AF-A0A3L7ZUA4-F1
#
_cell.length_a   1.000
_cell.length_b   1.000
_cell.length_c   1.000
_cell.angle_alpha   90.00
_cell.angle_beta   90.00
_cell.angle_gamma   90.00
#
_symmetry.space_group_name_H-M   'P 1'
#
loop_
_entity.id
_entity.type
_entity.pdbx_description
1 polymer ?
#
loop_
_entity_poly.entity_id
_entity_poly.type
_entity_poly.pdbx_seq_one_letter_code
_entity_poly.pdbx_strand_id
1 'polypeptide(L)'
;MCIMLASCSSDEPETAQTDKWIVEYSATYTSVKQENQQSFLRWCETHEDLIQYSIPSQDLNSFSYTSATALKWTDMTTSELDAKRKVDEFNSLIGNNSLTTLGASYRKYEPQFNGPWGITFFEMFYRIHNNGENFNKWYDENLSNLRNSSFMLSDPSFHWEYPSAQTAFSFYEKSLCGTLQWYVEIPKASEREIQHLIQQFQSFSIVDNTNNSYDTFVADYSPITPSKKFP
;
A
#
# COMPACT_ATOMS: atom_id res chain seq x y z
N MET A 1 -43.47 37.67 19.74
CA MET A 1 -43.53 37.19 18.35
C MET A 1 -42.54 36.05 18.22
N CYS A 2 -43.01 34.81 18.33
CA CYS A 2 -42.19 33.61 18.24
C CYS A 2 -42.16 33.16 16.78
N ILE A 3 -40.98 33.14 16.18
CA ILE A 3 -40.79 32.55 14.85
C ILE A 3 -40.56 31.05 15.07
N MET A 4 -41.63 30.28 14.87
CA MET A 4 -41.55 28.83 14.70
C MET A 4 -40.92 28.56 13.32
N LEU A 5 -39.74 27.96 13.27
CA LEU A 5 -39.21 27.40 12.03
C LEU A 5 -39.79 26.01 11.86
N ALA A 6 -40.68 25.90 10.88
CA ALA A 6 -41.27 24.65 10.45
C ALA A 6 -40.17 23.70 9.95
N SER A 7 -40.22 22.48 10.47
CA SER A 7 -39.59 21.30 9.93
C SER A 7 -40.07 21.09 8.48
N CYS A 8 -39.19 21.32 7.52
CA CYS A 8 -39.26 20.68 6.21
C CYS A 8 -38.32 19.49 6.26
N SER A 9 -38.85 18.30 6.55
CA SER A 9 -38.15 17.06 6.20
C SER A 9 -38.14 17.00 4.67
N SER A 10 -36.98 17.28 4.08
CA SER A 10 -36.73 16.83 2.72
C SER A 10 -36.59 15.32 2.81
N ASP A 11 -37.66 14.61 2.49
CA ASP A 11 -37.55 13.27 1.93
C ASP A 11 -36.85 13.42 0.58
N GLU A 12 -35.53 13.65 0.62
CA GLU A 12 -34.69 13.35 -0.53
C GLU A 12 -34.90 11.86 -0.80
N PRO A 13 -35.21 11.45 -2.04
CA PRO A 13 -35.26 10.04 -2.34
C PRO A 13 -33.91 9.45 -1.96
N GLU A 14 -33.89 8.50 -1.03
CA GLU A 14 -32.72 7.65 -0.79
C GLU A 14 -32.24 7.21 -2.17
N THR A 15 -31.14 7.80 -2.63
CA THR A 15 -30.49 7.35 -3.85
C THR A 15 -30.15 5.92 -3.56
N ALA A 16 -30.88 4.98 -4.19
CA ALA A 16 -30.71 3.56 -3.99
C ALA A 16 -29.22 3.30 -4.00
N GLN A 17 -28.67 3.01 -2.81
CA GLN A 17 -27.24 2.96 -2.60
C GLN A 17 -26.79 1.77 -3.41
N THR A 18 -26.31 2.04 -4.62
CA THR A 18 -25.87 0.99 -5.54
C THR A 18 -24.73 0.30 -4.82
N ASP A 19 -24.89 -0.99 -4.57
CA ASP A 19 -23.89 -1.77 -3.85
C ASP A 19 -22.53 -1.57 -4.54
N LYS A 20 -21.62 -0.91 -3.83
CA LYS A 20 -20.25 -0.72 -4.28
C LYS A 20 -19.39 -1.84 -3.71
N TRP A 21 -18.47 -2.33 -4.52
CA TRP A 21 -17.54 -3.39 -4.16
C TRP A 21 -16.13 -2.92 -4.45
N ILE A 22 -15.21 -3.19 -3.53
CA ILE A 22 -13.78 -2.95 -3.69
C ILE A 22 -13.14 -4.26 -4.13
N VAL A 23 -12.35 -4.22 -5.19
CA VAL A 23 -11.46 -5.31 -5.58
C VAL A 23 -10.05 -4.92 -5.17
N GLU A 24 -9.44 -5.71 -4.30
CA GLU A 24 -8.09 -5.53 -3.79
C GLU A 24 -7.18 -6.56 -4.45
N TYR A 25 -6.27 -6.11 -5.29
CA TYR A 25 -5.27 -6.96 -5.94
C TYR A 25 -3.97 -6.91 -5.14
N SER A 26 -3.18 -7.98 -5.15
CA SER A 26 -1.86 -8.05 -4.50
C SER A 26 -0.93 -9.07 -5.16
N ALA A 27 0.18 -8.62 -5.74
CA ALA A 27 1.18 -9.52 -6.33
C ALA A 27 2.58 -8.91 -6.38
N THR A 28 3.59 -9.78 -6.48
CA THR A 28 4.98 -9.39 -6.76
C THR A 28 5.46 -10.07 -8.03
N TYR A 29 6.33 -9.43 -8.82
CA TYR A 29 6.83 -10.04 -10.06
C TYR A 29 7.48 -11.42 -9.81
N THR A 30 8.22 -11.55 -8.70
CA THR A 30 8.92 -12.78 -8.32
C THR A 30 7.97 -13.90 -7.88
N SER A 31 6.73 -13.56 -7.52
CA SER A 31 5.68 -14.53 -7.21
C SER A 31 4.87 -14.97 -8.43
N VAL A 32 4.93 -14.25 -9.55
CA VAL A 32 4.23 -14.62 -10.79
C VAL A 32 5.01 -15.72 -11.50
N LYS A 33 4.29 -16.74 -12.00
CA LYS A 33 4.88 -17.80 -12.81
C LYS A 33 5.61 -17.24 -14.02
N GLN A 34 6.77 -17.80 -14.37
CA GLN A 34 7.64 -17.27 -15.42
C GLN A 34 6.91 -17.09 -16.76
N GLU A 35 6.06 -18.04 -17.13
CA GLU A 35 5.25 -18.00 -18.36
C GLU A 35 4.22 -16.86 -18.39
N ASN A 36 3.82 -16.34 -17.22
CA ASN A 36 2.80 -15.29 -17.09
C ASN A 36 3.40 -13.90 -16.86
N GLN A 37 4.73 -13.81 -16.67
CA GLN A 37 5.42 -12.55 -16.34
C GLN A 37 5.11 -11.45 -17.36
N GLN A 38 5.20 -11.71 -18.66
CA GLN A 38 4.95 -10.68 -19.68
C GLN A 38 3.50 -10.18 -19.68
N SER A 39 2.52 -11.06 -19.50
CA SER A 39 1.12 -10.68 -19.39
C SER A 39 0.85 -9.88 -18.11
N PHE A 40 1.51 -10.23 -17.01
CA PHE A 40 1.45 -9.49 -15.76
C PHE A 40 2.04 -8.08 -15.90
N LEU A 41 3.21 -7.95 -16.54
CA LEU A 41 3.83 -6.64 -16.81
C LEU A 41 2.92 -5.75 -17.65
N ARG A 42 2.36 -6.31 -18.73
CA ARG A 42 1.42 -5.57 -19.58
C ARG A 42 0.16 -5.15 -18.84
N TRP A 43 -0.37 -6.02 -17.96
CA TRP A 43 -1.51 -5.67 -17.12
C TRP A 43 -1.17 -4.51 -16.18
N CYS A 44 0.03 -4.50 -15.58
CA CYS A 44 0.50 -3.40 -14.75
C CYS A 44 0.59 -2.09 -15.56
N GLU A 45 1.16 -2.13 -16.76
CA GLU A 45 1.25 -0.96 -17.65
C GLU A 45 -0.13 -0.36 -17.99
N THR A 46 -1.15 -1.21 -18.22
CA THR A 46 -2.49 -0.73 -18.56
C THR A 46 -3.34 -0.27 -17.38
N HIS A 47 -2.92 -0.58 -16.16
CA HIS A 47 -3.63 -0.25 -14.92
C HIS A 47 -2.75 0.57 -13.98
N GLU A 48 -1.82 1.36 -14.53
CA GLU A 48 -0.88 2.22 -13.78
C GLU A 48 -1.61 3.11 -12.78
N ASP A 49 -2.82 3.56 -13.14
CA ASP A 49 -3.71 4.40 -12.34
C ASP A 49 -4.27 3.71 -11.08
N LEU A 50 -4.31 2.38 -11.06
CA LEU A 50 -4.78 1.59 -9.92
C LEU A 50 -3.65 1.21 -8.97
N ILE A 51 -2.39 1.41 -9.37
CA ILE A 51 -1.21 0.90 -8.68
C ILE A 51 -0.83 1.82 -7.53
N GLN A 52 -0.90 1.29 -6.30
CA GLN A 52 -0.45 2.05 -5.12
C GLN A 52 1.04 1.82 -4.80
N TYR A 53 1.68 0.82 -5.42
CA TYR A 53 3.05 0.43 -5.16
C TYR A 53 3.71 -0.10 -6.44
N SER A 54 4.76 0.54 -6.93
CA SER A 54 5.63 -0.10 -7.93
C SER A 54 7.07 0.25 -7.59
N ILE A 55 7.87 -0.76 -7.27
CA ILE A 55 9.32 -0.61 -7.19
C ILE A 55 9.87 -1.07 -8.54
N PRO A 56 10.47 -0.20 -9.34
CA PRO A 56 11.19 -0.63 -10.53
C PRO A 56 12.49 -1.34 -10.10
N SER A 57 12.75 -2.54 -10.65
CA SER A 57 14.14 -3.02 -10.74
C SER A 57 14.61 -2.89 -12.17
N GLN A 58 15.93 -2.76 -12.31
CA GLN A 58 16.59 -2.48 -13.58
C GLN A 58 16.71 -3.73 -14.46
N ASP A 59 16.32 -3.61 -15.72
CA ASP A 59 17.10 -4.16 -16.82
C ASP A 59 17.76 -2.95 -17.53
N LEU A 60 19.09 -2.97 -17.70
CA LEU A 60 19.93 -1.79 -17.99
C LEU A 60 19.67 -1.10 -19.36
N ASN A 61 18.66 -1.54 -20.13
CA ASN A 61 18.44 -1.08 -21.50
C ASN A 61 17.02 -0.52 -21.80
N SER A 62 16.07 -0.60 -20.87
CA SER A 62 14.74 0.00 -21.04
C SER A 62 14.04 0.16 -19.70
N PHE A 63 13.10 1.11 -19.63
CA PHE A 63 12.12 1.18 -18.54
C PHE A 63 11.33 -0.14 -18.54
N SER A 64 11.74 -1.12 -17.74
CA SER A 64 11.07 -2.41 -17.64
C SER A 64 10.96 -2.81 -16.17
N TYR A 65 9.73 -3.07 -15.72
CA TYR A 65 9.40 -3.43 -14.35
C TYR A 65 9.89 -4.87 -14.06
N THR A 66 11.13 -5.08 -13.65
CA THR A 66 11.65 -6.46 -13.41
C THR A 66 11.60 -6.95 -11.96
N SER A 67 11.13 -6.15 -10.99
CA SER A 67 10.72 -6.66 -9.68
C SER A 67 9.82 -5.68 -8.95
N ALA A 68 8.51 -5.86 -9.05
CA ALA A 68 7.60 -5.11 -8.20
C ALA A 68 7.51 -5.78 -6.82
N THR A 69 7.93 -5.08 -5.77
CA THR A 69 7.69 -5.51 -4.39
C THR A 69 6.36 -4.89 -3.93
N ALA A 70 5.40 -5.79 -3.68
CA ALA A 70 4.05 -5.57 -3.14
C ALA A 70 3.20 -4.54 -3.89
N LEU A 71 2.80 -4.82 -5.11
CA LEU A 71 1.73 -4.07 -5.76
C LEU A 71 0.41 -4.37 -5.03
N LYS A 72 -0.16 -3.42 -4.28
CA LYS A 72 -1.59 -3.46 -3.93
C LYS A 72 -2.35 -2.49 -4.83
N TRP A 73 -3.50 -2.94 -5.32
CA TRP A 73 -4.37 -2.13 -6.18
C TRP A 73 -5.79 -2.18 -5.66
N THR A 74 -6.52 -1.08 -5.78
CA THR A 74 -7.94 -1.05 -5.43
C THR A 74 -8.75 -0.56 -6.62
N ASP A 75 -9.72 -1.36 -7.06
CA ASP A 75 -10.70 -0.97 -8.07
C ASP A 75 -12.11 -0.99 -7.47
N MET A 76 -13.00 -0.14 -7.98
CA MET A 76 -14.37 0.00 -7.51
C MET A 76 -15.35 -0.50 -8.57
N THR A 77 -16.24 -1.42 -8.20
CA THR A 77 -17.29 -1.93 -9.07
C THR A 77 -18.67 -1.72 -8.44
N THR A 78 -19.71 -1.80 -9.27
CA THR A 78 -21.12 -1.66 -8.83
C THR A 78 -21.84 -3.00 -8.70
N SER A 79 -21.13 -4.14 -8.77
CA SER A 79 -21.74 -5.46 -8.61
C SER A 79 -20.74 -6.49 -8.09
N GLU A 80 -21.23 -7.39 -7.23
CA GLU A 80 -20.43 -8.50 -6.70
C GLU A 80 -19.95 -9.42 -7.83
N LEU A 81 -20.78 -9.66 -8.84
CA LEU A 81 -20.45 -10.52 -9.97
C LEU A 81 -19.25 -9.98 -10.77
N ASP A 82 -19.20 -8.67 -11.00
CA ASP A 82 -18.05 -8.03 -11.65
C ASP A 82 -16.80 -8.08 -10.77
N ALA A 83 -16.94 -7.79 -9.47
CA ALA A 83 -15.84 -7.89 -8.52
C ALA A 83 -15.23 -9.30 -8.48
N LYS A 84 -16.09 -10.33 -8.40
CA LYS A 84 -15.69 -11.74 -8.44
C LYS A 84 -14.97 -12.09 -9.73
N ARG A 85 -15.52 -11.68 -10.89
CA ARG A 85 -14.89 -11.93 -12.20
C ARG A 85 -13.48 -11.34 -12.26
N LYS A 86 -13.31 -10.08 -11.86
CA LYS A 86 -12.00 -9.41 -11.86
C LYS A 86 -10.99 -10.12 -10.96
N VAL A 87 -11.43 -10.59 -9.79
CA VAL A 87 -10.60 -11.40 -8.89
C VAL A 87 -10.18 -12.71 -9.55
N ASP A 88 -11.11 -13.44 -10.17
CA ASP A 88 -10.83 -14.72 -10.80
C ASP A 88 -9.88 -14.56 -12.02
N GLU A 89 -10.06 -13.49 -12.80
CA GLU A 89 -9.19 -13.12 -13.93
C GLU A 89 -7.75 -12.83 -13.45
N PHE A 90 -7.59 -12.00 -12.43
CA PHE A 90 -6.27 -11.66 -11.90
C PHE A 90 -5.59 -12.86 -11.23
N ASN A 91 -6.30 -13.64 -10.42
CA ASN A 91 -5.76 -14.83 -9.77
C ASN A 91 -5.32 -15.89 -10.80
N SER A 92 -6.05 -16.01 -11.92
CA SER A 92 -5.65 -16.86 -13.04
C SER A 92 -4.37 -16.36 -13.72
N LEU A 93 -4.23 -15.02 -13.86
CA LEU A 93 -3.05 -14.39 -14.44
C LEU A 93 -1.78 -14.64 -13.63
N ILE A 94 -1.81 -14.43 -12.31
CA ILE A 94 -0.60 -14.57 -11.48
C ILE A 94 -0.25 -16.05 -11.17
N GLY A 95 -1.25 -16.92 -11.18
CA GLY A 95 -1.11 -18.33 -10.83
C GLY A 95 -0.87 -18.58 -9.32
N ASN A 96 -1.06 -19.83 -8.90
CA ASN A 96 -0.75 -20.25 -7.53
C ASN A 96 0.75 -20.55 -7.42
N ASN A 97 1.53 -19.61 -6.92
CA ASN A 97 2.92 -19.82 -6.54
C ASN A 97 2.98 -19.83 -5.01
N SER A 98 3.51 -20.91 -4.43
CA SER A 98 3.56 -21.14 -2.98
C SER A 98 4.39 -20.12 -2.19
N LEU A 99 4.95 -19.12 -2.86
CA LEU A 99 5.87 -18.13 -2.34
C LEU A 99 5.25 -16.73 -2.33
N THR A 100 4.24 -16.50 -1.48
CA THR A 100 3.84 -15.14 -0.98
C THR A 100 2.84 -14.29 -1.78
N THR A 101 2.16 -14.78 -2.83
CA THR A 101 1.11 -13.98 -3.49
C THR A 101 -0.20 -13.97 -2.70
N LEU A 102 -0.62 -12.79 -2.22
CA LEU A 102 -1.96 -12.58 -1.64
C LEU A 102 -3.08 -12.58 -2.72
N GLY A 103 -2.72 -12.50 -4.00
CA GLY A 103 -3.65 -12.55 -5.12
C GLY A 103 -4.64 -11.39 -5.11
N ALA A 104 -5.79 -11.57 -5.72
CA ALA A 104 -6.89 -10.64 -5.63
C ALA A 104 -7.99 -11.16 -4.70
N SER A 105 -8.64 -10.22 -4.03
CA SER A 105 -9.81 -10.41 -3.19
C SER A 105 -10.81 -9.28 -3.44
N TYR A 106 -12.04 -9.44 -2.97
CA TYR A 106 -13.02 -8.36 -3.05
C TYR A 106 -13.84 -8.28 -1.76
N ARG A 107 -14.27 -7.08 -1.43
CA ARG A 107 -15.14 -6.80 -0.27
C ARG A 107 -16.21 -5.78 -0.61
N LYS A 108 -17.31 -5.81 0.13
CA LYS A 108 -18.34 -4.78 0.02
C LYS A 108 -17.77 -3.45 0.52
N TYR A 109 -18.05 -2.36 -0.19
CA TYR A 109 -17.70 -1.02 0.26
C TYR A 109 -18.67 -0.60 1.37
N GLU A 110 -18.12 -0.32 2.55
CA GLU A 110 -18.89 0.08 3.73
C GLU A 110 -18.53 1.51 4.11
N PRO A 111 -19.18 2.54 3.52
CA PRO A 111 -18.84 3.94 3.79
C PRO A 111 -19.09 4.37 5.24
N GLN A 112 -19.87 3.58 5.99
CA GLN A 112 -20.16 3.81 7.40
C GLN A 112 -19.13 3.16 8.34
N PHE A 113 -18.26 2.29 7.83
CA PHE A 113 -17.21 1.67 8.63
C PHE A 113 -16.16 2.74 8.98
N ASN A 114 -15.99 2.97 10.27
CA ASN A 114 -15.12 4.02 10.80
C ASN A 114 -13.97 3.44 11.64
N GLY A 115 -13.55 2.21 11.36
CA GLY A 115 -12.49 1.52 12.08
C GLY A 115 -12.99 0.49 13.12
N PRO A 116 -12.06 -0.20 13.80
CA PRO A 116 -10.62 0.04 13.79
C PRO A 116 -9.94 -0.32 12.46
N TRP A 117 -8.92 0.45 12.08
CA TRP A 117 -8.09 0.25 10.90
C TRP A 117 -6.68 -0.15 11.29
N GLY A 118 -6.10 -1.10 10.56
CA GLY A 118 -4.69 -1.45 10.65
C GLY A 118 -4.01 -0.93 9.40
N ILE A 119 -2.99 -0.09 9.58
CA ILE A 119 -2.21 0.48 8.49
C ILE A 119 -0.77 -0.01 8.60
N THR A 120 -0.23 -0.56 7.50
CA THR A 120 1.19 -0.86 7.37
C THR A 120 1.83 0.18 6.46
N PHE A 121 2.69 1.02 7.02
CA PHE A 121 3.53 1.94 6.25
C PHE A 121 4.85 1.26 5.95
N PHE A 122 5.34 1.38 4.73
CA PHE A 122 6.56 0.74 4.27
C PHE A 122 7.38 1.72 3.44
N GLU A 123 8.67 1.76 3.72
CA GLU A 123 9.66 2.50 2.97
C GLU A 123 10.68 1.52 2.39
N MET A 124 11.07 1.74 1.14
CA MET A 124 12.23 1.10 0.54
C MET A 124 13.03 2.14 -0.24
N PHE A 125 14.34 2.14 -0.03
CA PHE A 125 15.24 3.08 -0.66
C PHE A 125 16.48 2.41 -1.26
N TYR A 126 17.06 3.06 -2.25
CA TYR A 126 18.29 2.71 -2.92
C TYR A 126 19.04 3.98 -3.34
N ARG A 127 20.24 4.20 -2.77
CA ARG A 127 21.19 5.30 -3.04
C ARG A 127 20.71 6.73 -2.77
N ILE A 128 19.41 6.96 -2.59
CA ILE A 128 18.82 8.23 -2.18
C ILE A 128 18.02 7.99 -0.90
N HIS A 129 17.94 9.02 -0.08
CA HIS A 129 17.16 9.05 1.15
C HIS A 129 16.36 10.35 1.15
N ASN A 130 15.07 10.28 1.51
CA ASN A 130 14.30 11.46 1.84
C ASN A 130 14.72 11.92 3.23
N ASN A 131 15.37 13.06 3.31
CA ASN A 131 15.78 13.70 4.56
C ASN A 131 15.02 15.01 4.81
N GLY A 132 13.88 15.20 4.14
CA GLY A 132 13.03 16.36 4.30
C GLY A 132 12.46 16.46 5.71
N GLU A 133 12.29 17.70 6.19
CA GLU A 133 11.78 17.97 7.55
C GLU A 133 10.44 17.27 7.83
N ASN A 134 9.55 17.18 6.83
CA ASN A 134 8.27 16.51 6.96
C ASN A 134 8.39 15.01 7.21
N PHE A 135 9.31 14.33 6.51
CA PHE A 135 9.53 12.90 6.73
C PHE A 135 10.20 12.64 8.08
N ASN A 136 11.24 13.40 8.44
CA ASN A 136 11.91 13.25 9.73
C ASN A 136 10.92 13.42 10.90
N LYS A 137 10.03 14.42 10.80
CA LYS A 137 8.95 14.61 11.77
C LYS A 137 8.00 13.40 11.82
N TRP A 138 7.56 12.90 10.68
CA TRP A 138 6.69 11.71 10.62
C TRP A 138 7.38 10.48 11.22
N TYR A 139 8.67 10.28 10.94
CA TYR A 139 9.48 9.19 11.47
C TYR A 139 9.53 9.23 12.99
N ASP A 140 9.86 10.38 13.57
CA ASP A 140 9.96 10.58 15.02
C ASP A 140 8.61 10.34 15.71
N GLU A 141 7.52 10.87 15.15
CA GLU A 141 6.16 10.69 15.67
C GLU A 141 5.70 9.22 15.62
N ASN A 142 6.25 8.41 14.71
CA ASN A 142 5.87 7.01 14.51
C ASN A 142 6.93 6.00 14.94
N LEU A 143 8.02 6.43 15.59
CA LEU A 143 9.14 5.58 15.96
C LEU A 143 8.72 4.36 16.80
N SER A 144 7.77 4.54 17.73
CA SER A 144 7.23 3.45 18.56
C SER A 144 6.45 2.40 17.76
N ASN A 145 6.02 2.73 16.55
CA ASN A 145 5.24 1.88 15.67
C ASN A 145 6.12 1.12 14.66
N LEU A 146 7.42 1.40 14.63
CA LEU A 146 8.38 0.72 13.76
C LEU A 146 8.50 -0.76 14.17
N ARG A 147 8.18 -1.66 13.24
CA ARG A 147 8.16 -3.12 13.45
C ARG A 147 9.39 -3.80 12.93
N ASN A 148 9.77 -3.48 11.69
CA ASN A 148 10.89 -4.10 11.02
C ASN A 148 11.75 -3.02 10.38
N SER A 149 13.06 -3.24 10.38
CA SER A 149 14.00 -2.46 9.59
C SER A 149 15.14 -3.35 9.13
N SER A 150 15.62 -3.12 7.91
CA SER A 150 16.78 -3.82 7.38
C SER A 150 17.61 -2.91 6.49
N PHE A 151 18.93 -3.00 6.61
CA PHE A 151 19.86 -2.05 6.02
C PHE A 151 21.07 -2.76 5.43
N MET A 152 21.40 -2.46 4.18
CA MET A 152 22.66 -2.91 3.57
C MET A 152 23.74 -1.87 3.80
N LEU A 153 24.74 -2.22 4.63
CA LEU A 153 25.93 -1.40 4.87
C LEU A 153 27.05 -1.76 3.90
N SER A 154 27.89 -0.79 3.56
CA SER A 154 28.98 -0.94 2.57
C SER A 154 30.40 -1.06 3.17
N ASP A 155 30.55 -1.15 4.50
CA ASP A 155 31.87 -1.13 5.18
C ASP A 155 32.00 -2.27 6.22
N PRO A 156 33.06 -3.12 6.21
CA PRO A 156 34.11 -3.33 5.19
C PRO A 156 33.74 -4.38 4.12
N SER A 157 32.57 -5.00 4.25
CA SER A 157 31.98 -5.93 3.28
C SER A 157 30.48 -5.73 3.28
N PHE A 158 29.81 -5.82 2.13
CA PHE A 158 28.36 -5.72 2.07
C PHE A 158 27.70 -6.72 3.03
N HIS A 159 26.96 -6.21 4.01
CA HIS A 159 26.23 -7.03 4.98
C HIS A 159 24.92 -6.35 5.36
N TRP A 160 23.94 -7.19 5.72
CA TRP A 160 22.64 -6.76 6.19
C TRP A 160 22.65 -6.59 7.71
N GLU A 161 22.13 -5.45 8.15
CA GLU A 161 21.88 -5.12 9.55
C GLU A 161 20.38 -5.02 9.82
N TYR A 162 19.98 -5.44 11.01
CA TYR A 162 18.58 -5.51 11.45
C TYR A 162 18.40 -4.77 12.77
N PRO A 163 18.52 -3.43 12.77
CA PRO A 163 18.54 -2.67 14.00
C PRO A 163 17.17 -2.64 14.69
N SER A 164 17.21 -2.39 16.00
CA SER A 164 16.02 -2.05 16.77
C SER A 164 15.43 -0.72 16.29
N ALA A 165 14.16 -0.46 16.64
CA ALA A 165 13.50 0.79 16.29
C ALA A 165 14.31 2.02 16.72
N GLN A 166 14.83 2.04 17.96
CA GLN A 166 15.58 3.17 18.52
C GLN A 166 16.91 3.44 17.80
N THR A 167 17.46 2.43 17.14
CA THR A 167 18.76 2.52 16.47
C THR A 167 18.64 2.64 14.95
N ALA A 168 17.49 2.33 14.36
CA ALA A 168 17.31 2.22 12.92
C ALA A 168 17.73 3.48 12.15
N PHE A 169 17.36 4.67 12.63
CA PHE A 169 17.74 5.94 11.99
C PHE A 169 19.27 6.13 11.88
N SER A 170 20.06 5.59 12.83
CA SER A 170 21.53 5.67 12.78
C SER A 170 22.19 4.79 11.71
N PHE A 171 21.44 3.81 11.18
CA PHE A 171 21.84 2.98 10.04
C PHE A 171 21.34 3.57 8.73
N TYR A 172 20.18 4.22 8.75
CA TYR A 172 19.55 4.84 7.59
C TYR A 172 20.54 5.66 6.75
N GLU A 173 21.15 6.69 7.34
CA GLU A 173 22.09 7.60 6.64
C GLU A 173 23.35 6.92 6.08
N LYS A 174 23.71 5.74 6.59
CA LYS A 174 24.94 5.01 6.21
C LYS A 174 24.69 3.92 5.18
N SER A 175 23.43 3.62 4.92
CA SER A 175 23.02 2.45 4.14
C SER A 175 22.95 2.79 2.66
N LEU A 176 23.40 1.83 1.84
CA LEU A 176 23.23 1.91 0.39
C LEU A 176 21.77 1.67 0.00
N CYS A 177 21.11 0.74 0.68
CA CYS A 177 19.71 0.43 0.52
C CYS A 177 19.14 -0.16 1.80
N GLY A 178 17.82 -0.18 1.91
CA GLY A 178 17.16 -0.70 3.09
C GLY A 178 15.64 -0.65 2.98
N THR A 179 15.02 -1.17 4.03
CA THR A 179 13.57 -1.15 4.22
C THR A 179 13.22 -0.78 5.65
N LEU A 180 12.13 -0.05 5.80
CA LEU A 180 11.51 0.27 7.09
C LEU A 180 10.02 -0.06 7.01
N GLN A 181 9.46 -0.62 8.08
CA GLN A 181 8.05 -0.98 8.15
C GLN A 181 7.45 -0.58 9.48
N TRP A 182 6.42 0.27 9.45
CA TRP A 182 5.62 0.65 10.61
C TRP A 182 4.24 0.01 10.55
N TYR A 183 3.66 -0.26 11.72
CA TYR A 183 2.27 -0.69 11.83
C TYR A 183 1.53 0.17 12.83
N VAL A 184 0.46 0.82 12.37
CA VAL A 184 -0.36 1.75 13.14
C VAL A 184 -1.80 1.23 13.18
N GLU A 185 -2.37 1.15 14.38
CA GLU A 185 -3.79 0.92 14.57
C GLU A 185 -4.50 2.25 14.78
N ILE A 186 -5.51 2.55 13.95
CA ILE A 186 -6.36 3.73 14.10
C ILE A 186 -7.73 3.27 14.60
N PRO A 187 -8.07 3.52 15.89
CA PRO A 187 -9.30 3.00 16.47
C PRO A 187 -10.56 3.56 15.81
N LYS A 188 -10.50 4.81 15.34
CA LYS A 188 -11.63 5.48 14.73
C LYS A 188 -11.20 6.50 13.66
N ALA A 189 -11.57 6.25 12.41
CA ALA A 189 -11.42 7.15 11.27
C ALA A 189 -12.28 6.65 10.10
N SER A 190 -12.77 7.53 9.26
CA SER A 190 -13.40 7.17 7.99
C SER A 190 -12.36 6.64 7.00
N GLU A 191 -12.79 5.79 6.05
CA GLU A 191 -11.89 5.28 4.99
C GLU A 191 -11.23 6.42 4.19
N ARG A 192 -11.92 7.56 4.02
CA ARG A 192 -11.36 8.76 3.36
C ARG A 192 -10.21 9.38 4.15
N GLU A 193 -10.31 9.43 5.48
CA GLU A 193 -9.21 9.94 6.32
C GLU A 193 -8.00 9.00 6.26
N ILE A 194 -8.23 7.69 6.24
CA ILE A 194 -7.17 6.69 6.05
C ILE A 194 -6.47 6.88 4.69
N GLN A 195 -7.24 7.03 3.62
CA GLN A 195 -6.70 7.30 2.28
C GLN A 195 -5.88 8.59 2.23
N HIS A 196 -6.31 9.64 2.93
CA HIS A 196 -5.56 10.89 3.00
C HIS A 196 -4.23 10.73 3.74
N LEU A 197 -4.21 10.02 4.86
CA LEU A 197 -2.97 9.71 5.59
C LEU A 197 -1.98 8.92 4.73
N ILE A 198 -2.48 7.94 3.98
CA ILE A 198 -1.69 7.14 3.04
C ILE A 198 -1.10 8.02 1.93
N GLN A 199 -1.93 8.87 1.31
CA GLN A 199 -1.47 9.80 0.27
C GLN A 199 -0.39 10.75 0.78
N GLN A 200 -0.53 11.25 2.01
CA GLN A 200 0.49 12.09 2.64
C GLN A 200 1.81 11.34 2.81
N PHE A 201 1.78 10.12 3.33
CA PHE A 201 2.98 9.30 3.48
C PHE A 201 3.62 8.98 2.13
N GLN A 202 2.83 8.58 1.14
CA GLN A 202 3.31 8.27 -0.21
C GLN A 202 3.95 9.47 -0.91
N SER A 203 3.54 10.70 -0.56
CA SER A 203 4.10 11.93 -1.11
C SER A 203 5.58 12.16 -0.74
N PHE A 204 6.12 11.41 0.22
CA PHE A 204 7.55 11.41 0.53
C PHE A 204 8.39 10.69 -0.53
N SER A 205 7.78 9.98 -1.49
CA SER A 205 8.53 9.25 -2.51
C SER A 205 9.36 10.16 -3.42
N ILE A 206 10.60 9.76 -3.69
CA ILE A 206 11.55 10.41 -4.59
C ILE A 206 12.04 9.36 -5.58
N VAL A 207 11.91 9.62 -6.88
CA VAL A 207 12.40 8.73 -7.94
C VAL A 207 13.34 9.49 -8.86
N ASP A 208 14.59 9.04 -8.97
CA ASP A 208 15.57 9.52 -9.93
C ASP A 208 15.88 8.41 -10.96
N ASN A 209 15.17 8.49 -12.07
CA ASN A 209 15.31 7.56 -13.19
C ASN A 209 16.68 7.66 -13.87
N THR A 210 17.39 8.78 -13.74
CA THR A 210 18.68 8.98 -14.41
C THR A 210 19.79 8.19 -13.73
N ASN A 211 19.80 8.21 -12.39
CA ASN A 211 20.81 7.54 -11.58
C ASN A 211 20.36 6.15 -11.08
N ASN A 212 19.16 5.71 -11.49
CA ASN A 212 18.53 4.48 -11.04
C ASN A 212 18.51 4.38 -9.51
N SER A 213 17.99 5.42 -8.88
CA SER A 213 17.96 5.57 -7.44
C SER A 213 16.60 6.09 -7.00
N TYR A 214 16.18 5.66 -5.82
CA TYR A 214 14.84 5.94 -5.34
C TYR A 214 14.79 5.91 -3.82
N ASP A 215 13.77 6.55 -3.30
CA ASP A 215 13.24 6.35 -1.97
C ASP A 215 11.71 6.32 -2.10
N THR A 216 11.10 5.18 -1.78
CA THR A 216 9.70 4.91 -2.06
C THR A 216 8.94 4.65 -0.78
N PHE A 217 7.89 5.44 -0.57
CA PHE A 217 7.00 5.38 0.58
C PHE A 217 5.64 4.89 0.13
N VAL A 218 5.16 3.84 0.76
CA VAL A 218 3.93 3.15 0.37
C VAL A 218 3.20 2.61 1.60
N ALA A 219 1.87 2.57 1.60
CA ALA A 219 1.12 2.22 2.80
C ALA A 219 -0.19 1.49 2.51
N ASP A 220 -0.42 0.39 3.22
CA ASP A 220 -1.60 -0.45 3.08
C ASP A 220 -2.50 -0.28 4.29
N TYR A 221 -3.81 -0.37 4.10
CA TYR A 221 -4.77 -0.44 5.18
C TYR A 221 -5.80 -1.55 4.99
N SER A 222 -6.28 -2.07 6.12
CA SER A 222 -7.41 -2.99 6.16
C SER A 222 -8.22 -2.79 7.43
N PRO A 223 -9.53 -3.12 7.42
CA PRO A 223 -10.32 -3.21 8.64
C PRO A 223 -9.69 -4.22 9.60
N ILE A 224 -9.47 -3.84 10.86
CA ILE A 224 -9.13 -4.81 11.90
C ILE A 224 -10.44 -5.47 12.31
N THR A 225 -10.68 -6.67 11.78
CA THR A 225 -11.74 -7.50 12.32
C THR A 225 -11.30 -7.97 13.71
N PRO A 226 -12.06 -7.68 14.79
CA PRO A 226 -11.82 -8.32 16.06
C PRO A 226 -11.86 -9.82 15.80
N SER A 227 -10.79 -10.55 16.16
CA SER A 227 -10.79 -11.99 16.01
C SER A 227 -12.08 -12.52 16.65
N LYS A 228 -12.89 -13.24 15.87
CA LYS A 228 -13.98 -14.02 16.44
C LYS A 228 -13.31 -14.93 17.47
N LYS A 229 -13.46 -14.64 18.75
CA LYS A 229 -13.34 -15.67 19.78
C LYS A 229 -14.43 -16.66 19.42
N PHE A 230 -14.05 -17.71 18.69
CA PHE A 230 -14.87 -18.88 18.57
C PHE A 230 -15.04 -19.42 20.00
N PRO A 231 -16.29 -19.64 20.46
CA PRO A 231 -16.55 -20.21 21.78
C PRO A 231 -15.91 -21.59 21.92
#